data_AF-A0A2P5BSI5-F1
#
_entry.id   AF-A0A2P5BSI5-F1
#
_cell.length_a   1.000
_cell.length_b   1.000
_cell.length_c   1.000
_cell.angle_alpha   90.00
_cell.angle_beta   90.00
_cell.angle_gamma   90.00
#
_symmetry.space_group_name_H-M   'P 1'
#
loop_
_entity.id
_entity.type
_entity.pdbx_description
1 polymer ?
#
loop_
_entity_poly.entity_id
_entity_poly.type
_entity_poly.pdbx_seq_one_letter_code
_entity_poly.pdbx_strand_id
1 'polypeptide(L)' 'MESSAIVMTSLSNGSPVIVIRGISNLAGSTEKSAVFESLAAINTAIAVVEFLKELPADTVRTGVGLHGTWNHPMTS' A
#
# COMPACT_ATOMS: atom_id res chain seq x y z
N MET A 1 -13.24 -1.29 2.14
CA MET A 1 -13.11 0.05 2.75
C MET A 1 -11.96 0.13 3.78
N GLU A 2 -10.85 -0.57 3.58
CA GLU A 2 -9.83 -0.85 4.60
C GLU A 2 -8.50 -0.12 4.33
N SER A 3 -8.27 0.27 3.08
CA SER A 3 -6.95 0.73 2.62
C SER A 3 -6.51 2.04 3.23
N SER A 4 -7.43 2.97 3.51
CA SER A 4 -7.10 4.25 4.11
C SER A 4 -6.56 4.08 5.53
N ALA A 5 -7.17 3.21 6.33
CA ALA A 5 -6.69 2.90 7.68
C ALA A 5 -5.32 2.22 7.66
N ILE A 6 -5.11 1.29 6.73
CA ILE A 6 -3.82 0.61 6.53
C ILE A 6 -2.75 1.62 6.13
N VAL A 7 -3.02 2.46 5.12
CA VAL A 7 -2.08 3.48 4.64
C VAL A 7 -1.73 4.48 5.74
N MET A 8 -2.73 4.98 6.49
CA MET A 8 -2.51 5.91 7.60
C MET A 8 -1.61 5.29 8.69
N THR A 9 -1.83 4.02 9.01
CA THR A 9 -1.04 3.29 10.01
C THR A 9 0.39 3.06 9.53
N SER A 10 0.58 2.60 8.29
CA SER A 10 1.91 2.36 7.71
C SER A 10 2.73 3.65 7.59
N LEU A 11 2.10 4.74 7.16
CA LEU A 11 2.72 6.07 7.12
C LEU A 11 3.15 6.54 8.50
N SER A 12 2.28 6.36 9.51
CA SER A 12 2.60 6.74 10.90
C SER A 12 3.77 5.94 11.48
N ASN A 13 4.05 4.74 10.96
CA ASN A 13 5.17 3.88 11.37
C ASN A 13 6.40 4.00 10.45
N GLY A 14 6.40 4.92 9.48
CA GLY A 14 7.53 5.10 8.54
C GLY A 14 7.75 3.92 7.59
N SER A 15 6.73 3.09 7.36
CA SER A 15 6.82 1.93 6.47
C SER A 15 6.29 2.29 5.07
N PRO A 16 7.05 2.03 3.98
CA PRO A 16 6.56 2.23 2.63
C PRO A 16 5.35 1.34 2.37
N VAL A 17 4.27 1.94 1.84
CA VAL A 17 2.98 1.25 1.65
C VAL A 17 2.42 1.56 0.27
N ILE A 18 1.89 0.52 -0.39
CA ILE A 18 1.12 0.61 -1.62
C ILE A 18 -0.11 -0.28 -1.49
N VAL A 19 -1.22 0.15 -2.09
CA VAL A 19 -2.48 -0.59 -2.09
C VAL A 19 -2.81 -1.00 -3.51
N ILE A 20 -2.90 -2.31 -3.76
CA ILE A 20 -3.35 -2.89 -5.02
C ILE A 20 -4.74 -3.49 -4.78
N ARG A 21 -5.74 -3.06 -5.56
CA ARG A 21 -7.14 -3.50 -5.44
C ARG A 21 -7.70 -3.90 -6.78
N GLY A 22 -8.36 -5.06 -6.82
CA GLY A 22 -9.14 -5.50 -7.96
C GLY A 22 -10.49 -4.80 -8.00
N ILE A 23 -11.00 -4.58 -9.21
CA ILE A 23 -12.32 -3.98 -9.43
C ILE A 23 -13.35 -5.11 -9.43
N SER A 24 -14.10 -5.23 -8.33
CA SER A 24 -15.21 -6.18 -8.19
C SER A 24 -16.59 -5.55 -8.41
N ASN A 25 -16.66 -4.23 -8.47
CA ASN A 25 -17.89 -3.48 -8.71
C ASN A 25 -17.60 -2.17 -9.45
N LEU A 26 -18.48 -1.79 -10.36
CA LEU A 26 -18.49 -0.47 -10.95
C LEU A 26 -19.21 0.50 -9.99
N ALA A 27 -18.58 1.64 -9.66
CA ALA A 27 -19.18 2.62 -8.77
C ALA A 27 -20.50 3.17 -9.37
N GLY A 28 -21.60 3.06 -8.61
CA GLY A 28 -22.94 3.45 -9.06
C GLY A 28 -23.74 2.34 -9.75
N SER A 29 -23.14 1.16 -9.95
CA SER A 29 -23.84 -0.02 -10.44
C SER A 29 -24.69 -0.67 -9.34
N THR A 30 -25.93 -1.02 -9.66
CA THR A 30 -26.82 -1.83 -8.80
C THR A 30 -26.60 -3.33 -8.97
N GLU A 31 -25.76 -3.72 -9.93
CA GLU A 31 -25.48 -5.13 -10.21
C GLU A 31 -24.74 -5.79 -9.03
N LYS A 32 -25.09 -7.05 -8.73
CA LYS A 32 -24.58 -7.78 -7.57
C LYS A 32 -23.08 -8.04 -7.70
N SER A 33 -22.27 -7.34 -6.89
CA SER A 33 -20.80 -7.37 -6.88
C SER A 33 -20.17 -8.76 -6.71
N ALA A 34 -20.91 -9.74 -6.18
CA ALA A 34 -20.42 -11.10 -5.91
C ALA A 34 -19.94 -11.85 -7.16
N VAL A 35 -20.44 -11.51 -8.36
CA VAL A 35 -20.08 -12.20 -9.61
C VAL A 35 -18.63 -11.94 -10.00
N PHE A 36 -18.12 -10.73 -9.73
CA PHE A 36 -16.75 -10.33 -10.09
C PHE A 36 -15.81 -10.30 -8.90
N GLU A 37 -16.27 -10.61 -7.69
CA GLU A 37 -15.46 -10.60 -6.48
C GLU A 37 -14.31 -11.61 -6.55
N SER A 38 -14.60 -12.85 -6.99
CA SER A 38 -13.58 -13.88 -7.18
C SER A 38 -12.56 -13.51 -8.27
N LEU A 39 -13.00 -12.91 -9.37
CA LEU A 39 -12.13 -12.45 -10.45
C LEU A 39 -11.24 -11.28 -10.00
N ALA A 40 -11.81 -10.32 -9.27
CA ALA A 40 -11.08 -9.22 -8.68
C ALA A 40 -10.01 -9.73 -7.71
N ALA A 41 -10.33 -10.71 -6.87
CA ALA A 41 -9.38 -11.31 -5.94
C ALA A 41 -8.22 -12.02 -6.68
N ILE A 42 -8.52 -12.87 -7.67
CA ILE A 42 -7.50 -13.59 -8.45
C ILE A 42 -6.60 -12.61 -9.21
N ASN A 43 -7.17 -11.64 -9.91
CA ASN A 43 -6.41 -10.66 -10.68
C ASN A 43 -5.54 -9.78 -9.77
N THR A 44 -6.04 -9.43 -8.58
CA THR A 44 -5.24 -8.72 -7.58
C THR A 44 -4.07 -9.56 -7.11
N ALA A 45 -4.30 -10.84 -6.80
CA ALA A 45 -3.23 -11.74 -6.33
C ALA A 45 -2.14 -11.91 -7.39
N ILE A 46 -2.52 -12.09 -8.66
CA ILE A 46 -1.57 -12.17 -9.78
C ILE A 46 -0.75 -10.88 -9.88
N ALA A 47 -1.41 -9.71 -9.86
CA ALA A 47 -0.73 -8.43 -9.94
C ALA A 47 0.25 -8.21 -8.77
N VAL A 48 -0.12 -8.61 -7.56
CA VAL A 48 0.76 -8.54 -6.38
C VAL A 48 1.98 -9.45 -6.55
N VAL A 49 1.79 -10.70 -7.00
CA VAL A 49 2.90 -11.64 -7.19
C VAL A 49 3.87 -11.15 -8.26
N GLU A 50 3.36 -10.66 -9.40
CA GLU A 50 4.21 -10.08 -10.45
C GLU A 50 4.94 -8.84 -9.94
N PHE A 51 4.25 -7.95 -9.21
CA PHE A 51 4.87 -6.78 -8.61
C PHE A 51 6.02 -7.15 -7.65
N LEU A 52 5.84 -8.16 -6.80
CA LEU A 52 6.88 -8.62 -5.87
C LEU A 52 8.11 -9.19 -6.58
N LYS A 53 7.96 -9.76 -7.79
CA LYS A 53 9.09 -10.27 -8.59
C LYS A 53 9.92 -9.14 -9.19
N GLU A 54 9.30 -8.02 -9.52
CA GLU A 54 9.95 -6.83 -10.08
C GLU A 54 10.63 -5.96 -9.00
N LEU A 55 10.36 -6.21 -7.71
CA LEU A 55 10.98 -5.45 -6.64
C LEU A 55 12.47 -5.77 -6.52
N PRO A 56 13.36 -4.76 -6.51
CA PRO A 56 14.78 -4.99 -6.25
C PRO A 56 14.97 -5.50 -4.83
N ALA A 57 15.72 -6.60 -4.67
CA ALA A 57 15.99 -7.22 -3.37
C ALA A 57 16.59 -6.27 -2.31
N ASP A 58 17.17 -5.13 -2.74
CA ASP A 58 17.91 -4.20 -1.88
C ASP A 58 17.13 -2.94 -1.46
N THR A 59 15.92 -2.68 -1.99
CA THR A 59 15.26 -1.36 -1.79
C THR A 59 14.59 -1.20 -0.42
N VAL A 60 14.42 -2.28 0.36
CA VAL A 60 13.77 -2.21 1.68
C VAL A 60 14.67 -1.58 2.77
N ARG A 61 15.97 -1.41 2.52
CA ARG A 61 16.93 -0.95 3.56
C ARG A 61 17.29 0.54 3.51
N THR A 62 16.81 1.31 2.53
CA THR A 62 17.24 2.72 2.34
C THR A 62 16.19 3.77 2.71
N GLY A 63 15.02 3.35 3.23
CA GLY A 63 13.95 4.27 3.67
C GLY A 63 14.18 4.98 5.02
N VAL A 64 15.24 4.66 5.76
CA VAL A 64 15.61 5.34 7.01
C VAL A 64 16.96 6.01 6.83
N GLY A 65 16.98 7.17 6.18
CA GLY A 65 18.25 7.86 5.92
C GLY A 65 18.22 9.34 5.60
N LEU A 66 17.10 9.96 5.19
CA LEU A 66 17.16 11.36 4.73
C LEU A 66 15.87 12.17 5.00
N HIS A 67 15.52 12.44 6.26
CA HIS A 67 14.90 13.74 6.61
C HIS A 67 14.85 13.95 8.13
N GLY A 68 15.53 14.99 8.63
CA GLY A 68 15.31 15.53 9.97
C GLY A 68 16.50 15.42 10.92
N THR A 69 17.57 16.17 10.65
CA THR A 69 18.44 16.68 11.71
C THR A 69 17.60 17.63 12.58
N TRP A 70 16.91 17.09 13.58
CA TRP A 70 16.39 17.90 14.69
C TRP A 70 17.58 18.32 15.55
N ASN A 71 18.21 19.42 15.17
CA ASN A 71 19.07 20.18 16.06
C ASN A 71 18.16 20.79 17.15
N HIS A 72 18.11 20.14 18.30
CA HIS A 72 17.84 20.82 19.56
C HIS A 72 19.11 21.59 19.96
N PRO A 73 19.11 22.92 20.08
CA PRO A 73 20.01 23.58 20.99
C PRO A 73 19.44 23.46 22.41
N MET A 74 20.14 22.69 23.23
CA MET A 74 20.10 22.78 24.69
C MET A 74 20.55 24.19 25.13
N THR A 75 19.83 24.74 26.11
CA THR A 75 20.23 25.74 27.13
C THR A 75 20.69 27.13 26.70
N SER A 76 19.89 28.15 27.04
CA SER A 76 20.18 29.15 28.09
C SER A 76 18.89 29.83 28.54
#